data_AF-A0A535T545-F1
#
_entry.id   AF-A0A535T545-F1
#
_cell.length_a   1.000
_cell.length_b   1.000
_cell.length_c   1.000
_cell.angle_alpha   90.00
_cell.angle_beta   90.00
_cell.angle_gamma   90.00
#
_symmetry.space_group_name_H-M   'P 1'
#
loop_
_entity.id
_entity.type
_entity.pdbx_description
1 polymer ?
#
loop_
_entity_poly.entity_id
_entity_poly.type
_entity_poly.pdbx_seq_one_letter_code
_entity_poly.pdbx_strand_id
1 'polypeptide(L)'
;RTRVITVVYFALLDSERLQVKAADDAADVGWFSVYDLPQLAFDHEKILHYSLERLRGKLDYTTIAFSLLPDQFTLRELQRVYEIILHKRLDKRNFRKKILSTGILEDTGAKKMEGTHRPARLYRFNPAAEAKL
;
A
#
# COMPACT_ATOMS: atom_id res chain seq x y z
N ARG A 1 -35.86 -15.40 -4.06
CA ARG A 1 -34.63 -14.58 -3.97
C ARG A 1 -34.72 -13.78 -2.68
N THR A 2 -33.79 -13.97 -1.76
CA THR A 2 -33.75 -13.24 -0.48
C THR A 2 -32.98 -11.93 -0.68
N ARG A 3 -33.40 -10.85 -0.02
CA ARG A 3 -32.66 -9.58 -0.02
C ARG A 3 -31.44 -9.73 0.89
N VAL A 4 -30.25 -9.47 0.36
CA VAL A 4 -28.99 -9.47 1.12
C VAL A 4 -28.45 -8.04 1.15
N ILE A 5 -27.96 -7.61 2.31
CA ILE A 5 -27.25 -6.34 2.48
C ILE A 5 -25.83 -6.68 2.90
N THR A 6 -24.85 -6.23 2.11
CA THR A 6 -23.43 -6.48 2.34
C THR A 6 -22.77 -5.23 2.92
N VAL A 7 -22.04 -5.37 4.03
CA VAL A 7 -21.18 -4.33 4.59
C VAL A 7 -19.73 -4.74 4.34
N VAL A 8 -18.98 -3.89 3.63
CA VAL A 8 -17.62 -4.21 3.17
C VAL A 8 -16.58 -3.51 4.04
N TYR A 9 -15.55 -4.27 4.39
CA TYR A 9 -14.32 -3.78 5.01
C TYR A 9 -13.13 -4.18 4.15
N PHE A 10 -12.06 -3.39 4.16
CA PHE A 10 -10.78 -3.78 3.58
C PHE A 10 -9.65 -3.42 4.55
N ALA A 11 -8.58 -4.20 4.50
CA ALA A 11 -7.38 -4.02 5.29
C ALA A 11 -6.15 -4.04 4.38
N LEU A 12 -5.08 -3.40 4.85
CA LEU A 12 -3.78 -3.42 4.21
C LEU A 12 -2.84 -4.24 5.07
N LEU A 13 -2.31 -5.32 4.49
CA LEU A 13 -1.54 -6.32 5.22
C LEU A 13 -0.25 -6.61 4.44
N ASP A 14 0.81 -6.90 5.19
CA ASP A 14 2.06 -7.43 4.64
C ASP A 14 1.86 -8.93 4.34
N SER A 15 1.81 -9.26 3.04
CA SER A 15 1.59 -10.63 2.58
C SER A 15 2.74 -11.58 2.93
N GLU A 16 3.96 -11.07 3.14
CA GLU A 16 5.11 -11.91 3.50
C GLU A 16 5.06 -12.33 4.97
N ARG A 17 4.38 -11.55 5.82
CA ARG A 17 4.23 -11.84 7.25
C ARG A 17 3.02 -12.72 7.56
N LEU A 18 2.08 -12.85 6.63
CA LEU A 18 0.83 -13.57 6.86
C LEU A 18 0.81 -14.92 6.14
N GLN A 19 0.76 -16.00 6.91
CA GLN A 19 0.45 -17.32 6.37
C GLN A 19 -1.06 -17.44 6.21
N VAL A 20 -1.53 -17.46 4.96
CA VAL A 20 -2.94 -17.68 4.64
C VAL A 20 -3.26 -19.17 4.76
N LYS A 21 -4.40 -19.47 5.38
CA LYS A 21 -4.90 -20.84 5.53
C LYS A 21 -6.40 -20.82 5.35
N ALA A 22 -6.91 -21.69 4.50
CA ALA A 22 -8.34 -21.81 4.27
C ALA A 22 -9.02 -22.28 5.57
N ALA A 23 -10.24 -21.79 5.79
CA ALA A 23 -11.04 -22.09 6.97
C ALA A 23 -12.42 -22.64 6.55
N ASP A 24 -13.32 -22.76 7.52
CA ASP A 24 -14.57 -23.52 7.45
C ASP A 24 -15.45 -23.25 6.21
N ASP A 25 -15.43 -22.02 5.68
CA ASP A 25 -16.27 -21.55 4.57
C ASP A 25 -15.53 -21.48 3.21
N ALA A 26 -14.26 -21.88 3.15
CA ALA A 26 -13.43 -21.81 1.95
C ALA A 26 -12.65 -23.12 1.72
N ALA A 27 -12.73 -23.63 0.49
CA ALA A 27 -11.94 -24.81 0.10
C ALA A 27 -10.44 -24.48 -0.08
N ASP A 28 -10.12 -23.24 -0.44
CA ASP A 28 -8.74 -22.78 -0.68
C ASP A 28 -8.63 -21.26 -0.46
N VAL A 29 -7.40 -20.77 -0.28
CA VAL A 29 -7.08 -19.34 -0.15
C VAL A 29 -5.72 -19.04 -0.75
N GLY A 30 -5.61 -17.89 -1.41
CA GLY A 30 -4.37 -17.44 -2.01
C GLY A 30 -4.27 -15.92 -2.11
N TRP A 31 -3.05 -15.45 -2.31
CA TRP A 31 -2.79 -14.06 -2.67
C TRP A 31 -2.89 -13.91 -4.19
N PHE A 32 -3.76 -13.01 -4.63
CA PHE A 32 -3.94 -12.67 -6.04
C PHE A 32 -3.56 -11.22 -6.27
N SER A 33 -2.97 -10.94 -7.44
CA SER A 33 -2.83 -9.56 -7.88
C SER A 33 -4.22 -8.97 -8.11
N VAL A 34 -4.48 -7.79 -7.56
CA VAL A 34 -5.72 -7.04 -7.83
C VAL A 34 -5.89 -6.68 -9.31
N TYR A 35 -4.83 -6.80 -10.11
CA TYR A 35 -4.79 -6.55 -11.55
C TYR A 35 -4.84 -7.84 -12.39
N ASP A 36 -4.89 -9.00 -11.75
CA ASP A 36 -4.97 -10.32 -12.40
C ASP A 36 -5.75 -11.27 -11.48
N LEU A 37 -7.07 -11.02 -11.41
CA LEU A 37 -7.98 -11.73 -10.52
C LEU A 37 -8.72 -12.85 -11.28
N PRO A 38 -9.00 -13.98 -10.62
CA PRO A 38 -9.95 -14.96 -11.15
C PRO A 38 -11.36 -14.36 -11.18
N GLN A 39 -12.29 -15.07 -11.80
CA GLN A 39 -13.70 -14.71 -11.77
C GLN A 39 -14.21 -14.66 -10.31
N LEU A 40 -14.74 -13.50 -9.92
CA LEU A 40 -15.26 -13.29 -8.56
C LEU A 40 -16.75 -13.59 -8.48
N ALA A 41 -17.20 -14.00 -7.30
CA ALA A 41 -18.61 -14.29 -7.03
C ALA A 41 -19.46 -13.00 -6.95
N PHE A 42 -20.74 -13.13 -7.30
CA PHE A 42 -21.76 -12.09 -7.12
C PHE A 42 -21.35 -10.72 -7.69
N ASP A 43 -21.29 -9.69 -6.82
CA ASP A 43 -20.90 -8.32 -7.12
C ASP A 43 -19.53 -7.95 -6.53
N HIS A 44 -18.71 -8.95 -6.18
CA HIS A 44 -17.40 -8.74 -5.55
C HIS A 44 -16.44 -7.95 -6.44
N GLU A 45 -16.53 -8.06 -7.76
CA GLU A 45 -15.76 -7.24 -8.70
C GLU A 45 -16.06 -5.74 -8.51
N LYS A 46 -17.34 -5.36 -8.36
CA LYS A 46 -17.73 -3.97 -8.11
C LYS A 46 -17.25 -3.49 -6.74
N ILE A 47 -17.37 -4.34 -5.72
CA ILE A 47 -16.89 -4.06 -4.37
C ILE A 47 -15.38 -3.79 -4.37
N LEU A 48 -14.61 -4.62 -5.08
CA LEU A 48 -13.16 -4.53 -5.17
C LEU A 48 -12.72 -3.27 -5.93
N HIS A 49 -13.34 -2.97 -7.08
CA HIS A 49 -13.08 -1.72 -7.80
C HIS A 49 -13.36 -0.49 -6.94
N TYR A 50 -14.51 -0.44 -6.27
CA TYR A 50 -14.84 0.68 -5.38
C TYR A 50 -13.85 0.81 -4.21
N SER A 51 -13.44 -0.31 -3.62
CA SER A 51 -12.45 -0.32 -2.53
C SER A 51 -11.08 0.18 -2.99
N LEU A 52 -10.64 -0.21 -4.18
CA LEU A 52 -9.38 0.25 -4.77
C LEU A 52 -9.41 1.74 -5.09
N GLU A 53 -10.51 2.25 -5.66
CA GLU A 53 -10.69 3.69 -5.89
C GLU A 53 -10.71 4.49 -4.59
N ARG A 54 -11.38 3.97 -3.55
CA ARG A 54 -11.39 4.58 -2.22
C ARG A 54 -9.99 4.59 -1.59
N LEU A 55 -9.22 3.52 -1.76
CA LEU A 55 -7.83 3.47 -1.30
C LEU A 55 -6.96 4.49 -2.04
N ARG A 56 -7.09 4.59 -3.37
CA ARG A 56 -6.36 5.56 -4.20
C ARG A 56 -6.69 6.99 -3.79
N GLY A 57 -7.97 7.30 -3.58
CA GLY A 57 -8.40 8.62 -3.11
C GLY A 57 -7.77 8.99 -1.76
N LYS A 58 -7.63 8.03 -0.85
CA LYS A 58 -6.98 8.25 0.45
C LYS A 58 -5.47 8.52 0.37
N LEU A 59 -4.78 8.13 -0.70
CA LEU A 59 -3.33 8.36 -0.79
C LEU A 59 -2.95 9.84 -0.88
N ASP A 60 -3.86 10.70 -1.34
CA ASP A 60 -3.55 12.12 -1.51
C ASP A 60 -3.49 12.88 -0.19
N TYR A 61 -4.13 12.38 0.87
CA TYR A 61 -4.31 13.10 2.13
C TYR A 61 -4.20 12.23 3.39
N THR A 62 -3.79 10.96 3.27
CA THR A 62 -3.59 10.09 4.45
C THR A 62 -2.25 9.39 4.43
N THR A 63 -1.85 8.91 5.61
CA THR A 63 -0.59 8.23 5.90
C THR A 63 -0.64 6.72 5.63
N ILE A 64 -1.72 6.26 4.98
CA ILE A 64 -2.03 4.84 4.81
C ILE A 64 -0.96 4.05 4.04
N ALA A 65 -0.18 4.71 3.16
CA ALA A 65 0.92 4.05 2.47
C ALA A 65 2.06 3.63 3.42
N PHE A 66 2.22 4.30 4.56
CA PHE A 66 3.28 3.99 5.53
C PHE A 66 3.00 2.73 6.33
N SER A 67 1.72 2.35 6.52
CA SER A 67 1.37 1.10 7.19
C SER A 67 1.73 -0.15 6.39
N LEU A 68 2.03 0.02 5.09
CA LEU A 68 2.51 -1.05 4.20
C LEU A 68 4.04 -1.18 4.16
N LEU A 69 4.75 -0.30 4.86
CA LEU A 69 6.21 -0.26 4.87
C LEU A 69 6.77 -0.72 6.22
N PRO A 70 8.00 -1.25 6.26
CA PRO A 70 8.71 -1.47 7.52
C PRO A 70 8.97 -0.14 8.25
N ASP A 71 9.32 -0.18 9.54
CA ASP A 71 9.60 1.03 10.35
C ASP A 71 10.69 1.96 9.76
N GLN A 72 11.58 1.39 8.94
CA GLN A 72 12.58 2.14 8.19
C GLN A 72 12.56 1.70 6.74
N PHE A 73 12.37 2.65 5.84
CA PHE A 73 12.23 2.40 4.41
C PHE A 73 13.01 3.43 3.60
N THR A 74 13.32 3.06 2.36
CA THR A 74 13.91 3.95 1.36
C THR A 74 12.80 4.69 0.61
N LEU A 75 13.12 5.86 0.03
CA LEU A 75 12.18 6.55 -0.87
C LEU A 75 11.81 5.71 -2.11
N ARG A 76 12.63 4.72 -2.46
CA ARG A 76 12.36 3.80 -3.57
C ARG A 76 11.25 2.81 -3.21
N GLU A 77 11.31 2.24 -2.00
CA GLU A 77 10.26 1.35 -1.47
C GLU A 77 8.94 2.11 -1.34
N LEU A 78 8.98 3.33 -0.76
CA LEU A 78 7.79 4.17 -0.67
C LEU A 78 7.21 4.53 -2.05
N GLN A 79 8.05 4.92 -3.02
CA GLN A 79 7.59 5.17 -4.39
C GLN A 79 6.92 3.93 -4.98
N ARG A 80 7.49 2.73 -4.77
CA ARG A 80 6.94 1.49 -5.30
C ARG A 80 5.57 1.17 -4.73
N VAL A 81 5.33 1.42 -3.44
CA VAL A 81 3.99 1.27 -2.83
C VAL A 81 2.97 2.18 -3.53
N TYR A 82 3.32 3.45 -3.74
CA TYR A 82 2.44 4.39 -4.46
C TYR A 82 2.18 3.96 -5.90
N GLU A 83 3.21 3.52 -6.62
CA GLU A 83 3.08 3.05 -8.01
C GLU A 83 2.16 1.83 -8.11
N ILE A 84 2.27 0.88 -7.16
CA ILE A 84 1.43 -0.32 -7.10
C ILE A 84 -0.03 0.05 -6.85
N ILE A 85 -0.32 0.90 -5.87
CA ILE A 85 -1.70 1.28 -5.54
C ILE A 85 -2.32 2.13 -6.65
N LEU A 86 -1.58 3.09 -7.19
CA LEU A 86 -2.04 3.97 -8.26
C LEU A 86 -2.04 3.31 -9.64
N HIS A 87 -1.47 2.11 -9.76
CA HIS A 87 -1.28 1.37 -11.01
C HIS A 87 -0.62 2.20 -12.12
N LYS A 88 0.36 3.02 -11.77
CA LYS A 88 1.09 3.86 -12.73
C LYS A 88 2.51 4.11 -12.26
N ARG A 89 3.41 4.35 -13.21
CA ARG A 89 4.77 4.80 -12.91
C ARG A 89 4.76 6.26 -12.45
N LEU A 90 5.59 6.56 -11.48
CA LEU A 90 5.79 7.91 -10.99
C LEU A 90 7.19 8.39 -11.39
N ASP A 91 7.29 9.65 -11.79
CA ASP A 91 8.60 10.24 -12.01
C ASP A 91 9.37 10.31 -10.69
N LYS A 92 10.57 9.72 -10.69
CA LYS A 92 11.42 9.59 -9.50
C LYS A 92 11.80 10.94 -8.90
N ARG A 93 12.05 11.96 -9.74
CA ARG A 93 12.50 13.28 -9.27
C ARG A 93 11.34 14.05 -8.64
N ASN A 94 10.20 14.07 -9.31
CA ASN A 94 8.99 14.73 -8.85
C ASN A 94 8.44 14.07 -7.59
N PHE A 95 8.42 12.74 -7.53
CA PHE A 95 8.00 12.00 -6.34
C PHE A 95 8.84 12.37 -5.12
N ARG A 96 10.18 12.30 -5.25
CA ARG A 96 11.10 12.67 -4.17
C ARG A 96 10.93 14.12 -3.74
N LYS A 97 10.84 15.05 -4.69
CA LYS A 97 10.62 16.48 -4.39
C LYS A 97 9.31 16.68 -3.62
N LYS A 98 8.21 16.09 -4.09
CA LYS A 98 6.89 16.19 -3.45
C LYS A 98 6.92 15.62 -2.04
N ILE A 99 7.34 14.36 -1.87
CA ILE A 99 7.24 13.68 -0.57
C ILE A 99 8.18 14.25 0.49
N LEU A 100 9.35 14.77 0.11
CA LEU A 100 10.24 15.44 1.06
C LEU A 100 9.70 16.83 1.44
N SER A 101 9.00 17.50 0.52
CA SER A 101 8.41 18.82 0.81
C SER A 101 7.27 18.80 1.81
N THR A 102 6.63 17.65 2.04
CA THR A 102 5.56 17.53 3.05
C THR A 102 6.11 17.55 4.48
N GLY A 103 7.40 17.26 4.68
CA GLY A 103 8.02 17.24 6.00
C GLY A 103 7.56 16.09 6.91
N ILE A 104 6.88 15.08 6.37
CA ILE A 104 6.38 13.91 7.13
C ILE A 104 7.42 12.79 7.29
N LEU A 105 8.59 12.94 6.69
CA LEU A 105 9.67 11.97 6.71
C LEU A 105 10.84 12.48 7.54
N GLU A 106 11.33 11.64 8.44
CA GLU A 106 12.54 11.83 9.21
C GLU A 106 13.69 11.03 8.57
N ASP A 107 14.82 11.69 8.27
CA ASP A 107 16.05 11.00 7.83
C ASP A 107 16.68 10.33 9.05
N THR A 108 16.81 9.00 9.04
CA THR A 108 17.32 8.25 10.19
C THR A 108 18.85 8.30 10.30
N GLY A 109 19.54 8.87 9.31
CA GLY A 109 21.00 8.83 9.18
C GLY A 109 21.54 7.47 8.73
N ALA A 110 20.73 6.41 8.80
CA ALA A 110 21.09 5.08 8.37
C ALA A 110 21.01 4.94 6.84
N LYS A 111 21.74 3.96 6.30
CA LYS A 111 21.73 3.62 4.88
C LYS A 111 21.53 2.12 4.70
N LYS A 112 20.70 1.75 3.74
CA LYS A 112 20.48 0.38 3.30
C LYS A 112 21.28 0.15 2.02
N MET A 113 22.14 -0.86 2.02
CA MET A 113 22.80 -1.31 0.79
C MET A 113 21.85 -2.27 0.08
N GLU A 114 21.50 -1.97 -1.18
CA GLU A 114 20.72 -2.86 -2.03
C GLU A 114 21.53 -3.18 -3.29
N GLY A 115 22.06 -4.41 -3.34
CA GLY A 115 22.95 -4.86 -4.40
C GLY A 115 24.24 -4.03 -4.49
N THR A 116 24.80 -3.92 -5.69
CA THR A 116 26.10 -3.28 -5.96
C THR A 116 26.03 -1.75 -6.08
N HIS A 117 24.86 -1.14 -5.87
CA HIS A 117 24.66 0.29 -6.04
C HIS A 117 24.96 1.10 -4.78
N ARG A 118 25.03 2.43 -4.95
CA ARG A 118 25.21 3.37 -3.83
C ARG A 118 24.14 3.13 -2.75
N PRO A 119 24.51 3.07 -1.46
CA PRO A 119 23.56 2.87 -0.37
C PRO A 119 22.44 3.91 -0.39
N ALA A 120 21.20 3.44 -0.24
CA ALA A 120 20.02 4.29 -0.14
C ALA A 120 19.83 4.79 1.30
N ARG A 121 19.45 6.06 1.47
CA ARG A 121 19.09 6.58 2.79
C ARG A 121 17.81 5.95 3.29
N LEU A 122 17.76 5.68 4.58
CA LEU A 122 16.58 5.22 5.29
C LEU A 122 15.84 6.40 5.90
N TYR A 123 14.52 6.32 5.82
CA TYR A 123 13.58 7.28 6.37
C TYR A 123 12.61 6.57 7.29
N ARG A 124 12.03 7.32 8.22
CA ARG A 124 10.92 6.91 9.06
C ARG A 124 9.77 7.90 8.90
N PHE A 125 8.55 7.40 8.96
CA PHE A 125 7.37 8.26 9.03
C PHE A 125 7.30 8.96 10.39
N ASN A 126 7.02 10.25 10.40
CA ASN A 126 6.83 11.04 11.63
C ASN A 126 5.32 11.30 11.85
N PRO A 127 4.66 10.59 12.78
CA PRO A 127 3.23 10.78 13.06
C PRO A 127 2.89 12.19 13.53
N ALA A 128 3.79 12.89 14.23
CA ALA A 128 3.54 14.25 14.69
C ALA A 128 3.44 15.27 13.54
N ALA A 129 3.89 14.90 12.34
CA ALA A 129 3.80 15.73 11.14
C ALA A 129 2.55 15.41 10.29
N GLU A 130 1.69 14.47 10.71
CA GLU A 130 0.49 14.06 9.95
C GLU A 130 -0.48 15.21 9.68
N ALA A 131 -0.61 16.17 10.59
CA ALA A 131 -1.44 17.36 10.43
C ALA A 131 -1.00 18.32 9.30
N LYS A 132 0.11 18.02 8.61
CA LYS A 132 0.67 18.82 7.50
C LYS A 132 0.31 18.28 6.11
N LEU A 133 -0.41 17.15 6.03
CA LEU A 133 -1.00 16.61 4.80
C LEU A 133 -2.31 17.33 4.47
#